data_AF-A0AAV5FP66-F1
#
_entry.id   AF-A0AAV5FP66-F1
#
_cell.length_a   1.000
_cell.length_b   1.000
_cell.length_c   1.000
_cell.angle_alpha   90.00
_cell.angle_beta   90.00
_cell.angle_gamma   90.00
#
_symmetry.space_group_name_H-M   'P 1'
#
loop_
_entity.id
_entity.type
_entity.pdbx_description
1 polymer ?
#
loop_
_entity_poly.entity_id
_entity_poly.type
_entity_poly.pdbx_seq_one_letter_code
_entity_poly.pdbx_strand_id
1 'polypeptide(L)'
;MSASLKSLVMVKCSFSQNFTVDCSNLVIVRCVAPERWVPLFKNLGSLVTGTVKLDDPLLRAYFHKYHEDYEFAQTGDEDSDSDSMHTSDGSGESSDDAGYSSDDYSDDIDNHDH
;
A
#
# COMPACT_ATOMS: atom_id res chain seq x y z
N MET A 1 -0.11 32.29 30.82
CA MET A 1 -0.49 30.86 30.71
C MET A 1 0.33 30.26 29.59
N SER A 2 1.01 29.13 29.82
CA SER A 2 1.72 28.41 28.75
C SER A 2 0.77 27.36 28.15
N ALA A 3 0.65 27.33 26.82
CA ALA A 3 -0.11 26.29 26.14
C ALA A 3 0.81 25.08 25.90
N SER A 4 0.35 23.89 26.26
CA SER A 4 1.08 22.65 26.05
C SER A 4 0.69 22.03 24.71
N LEU A 5 1.68 21.65 23.89
CA LEU A 5 1.44 21.05 22.58
C LEU A 5 0.97 19.61 22.74
N LYS A 6 -0.16 19.26 22.12
CA LYS A 6 -0.75 17.92 22.17
C LYS A 6 -0.56 17.10 20.88
N SER A 7 -0.37 17.77 19.75
CA SER A 7 -0.20 17.12 18.45
C SER A 7 0.93 17.77 17.68
N LEU A 8 1.80 16.95 17.10
CA LEU A 8 2.92 17.39 16.27
C LEU A 8 2.88 16.66 14.93
N VAL A 9 2.85 17.42 13.83
CA VAL A 9 2.94 16.91 12.47
C VAL A 9 4.15 17.55 11.78
N MET A 10 5.06 16.71 11.30
CA MET A 10 6.29 17.08 10.61
C MET A 10 6.23 16.48 9.20
N VAL A 11 6.29 17.32 8.17
CA VAL A 11 6.15 16.91 6.78
C VAL A 11 7.33 17.44 6.00
N LYS A 12 8.06 16.55 5.31
CA LYS A 12 9.24 16.90 4.50
C LYS A 12 10.25 17.76 5.28
N CYS A 13 10.44 17.43 6.55
CA CYS A 13 11.39 18.14 7.39
C CYS A 13 12.80 17.57 7.23
N SER A 14 13.79 18.45 7.22
CA SER A 14 15.20 18.09 7.28
C SER A 14 15.67 18.09 8.74
N PHE A 15 16.13 16.95 9.22
CA PHE A 15 16.63 16.79 10.59
C PHE A 15 18.13 16.56 10.58
N SER A 16 18.81 17.05 11.61
CA SER A 16 20.19 16.65 11.88
C SER A 16 20.24 15.22 12.43
N GLN A 17 21.38 14.56 12.29
CA GLN A 17 21.61 13.26 12.90
C GLN A 17 21.40 13.37 14.43
N ASN A 18 20.69 12.39 15.01
CA ASN A 18 20.35 12.35 16.43
C ASN A 18 19.46 13.51 16.93
N PHE A 19 18.76 14.22 16.05
CA PHE A 19 17.75 15.20 16.47
C PHE A 19 16.69 14.51 17.33
N THR A 20 16.28 15.15 18.44
CA THR A 20 15.37 14.56 19.41
C THR A 20 14.11 15.39 19.59
N VAL A 21 12.98 14.70 19.83
CA VAL A 21 11.68 15.30 20.12
C VAL A 21 11.21 14.78 21.47
N ASP A 22 11.00 15.69 22.42
CA ASP A 22 10.38 15.38 23.71
C ASP A 22 8.86 15.28 23.53
N CYS A 23 8.30 14.10 23.77
CA CYS A 23 6.89 13.80 23.63
C CYS A 23 6.14 13.78 24.97
N SER A 24 6.72 14.32 26.04
CA SER A 24 6.14 14.34 27.40
C SER A 24 4.70 14.83 27.45
N ASN A 25 4.31 15.71 26.53
CA ASN A 25 2.96 16.27 26.44
C ASN A 25 2.21 15.92 25.16
N LEU A 26 2.85 15.22 24.22
CA LEU A 26 2.28 14.87 22.93
C LEU A 26 1.42 13.61 23.03
N VAL A 27 0.20 13.71 22.52
CA VAL A 27 -0.75 12.60 22.36
C VAL A 27 -0.61 11.99 20.96
N ILE A 28 -0.30 12.83 19.96
CA ILE A 28 -0.17 12.42 18.56
C ILE A 28 1.14 12.96 18.00
N VAL A 29 1.91 12.10 17.34
CA VAL A 29 3.06 12.50 16.52
C VAL A 29 3.01 11.86 15.14
N ARG A 30 3.26 12.67 14.11
CA ARG A 30 3.29 12.21 12.72
C ARG A 30 4.49 12.81 12.00
N CYS A 31 5.39 11.95 11.54
CA CYS A 31 6.53 12.31 10.71
C CYS A 31 6.32 11.74 9.31
N VAL A 32 6.31 12.59 8.28
CA VAL A 32 6.00 12.19 6.90
C VAL A 32 7.13 12.65 5.99
N ALA A 33 7.67 11.70 5.24
CA ALA A 33 8.74 11.90 4.27
C ALA A 33 9.91 12.73 4.83
N PRO A 34 10.52 12.36 5.97
CA PRO A 34 11.73 13.03 6.43
C PRO A 34 12.82 12.90 5.37
N GLU A 35 13.56 13.99 5.10
CA GLU A 35 14.45 14.05 3.93
C GLU A 35 15.70 13.17 4.07
N ARG A 36 16.26 13.08 5.28
CA ARG A 36 17.54 12.39 5.51
C ARG A 36 17.55 11.58 6.80
N TRP A 37 17.13 12.19 7.90
CA TRP A 37 17.16 11.58 9.22
C TRP A 37 15.76 11.55 9.82
N VAL A 38 15.44 10.50 10.56
CA VAL A 38 14.20 10.42 11.35
C VAL A 38 14.49 10.98 12.75
N PRO A 39 13.61 11.82 13.32
CA PRO A 39 13.77 12.31 14.68
C PRO A 39 13.66 11.17 15.71
N LEU A 40 14.46 11.27 16.77
CA LEU A 40 14.42 10.38 17.93
C LEU A 40 13.37 10.86 18.92
N PHE A 41 12.30 10.09 19.10
CA PHE A 41 11.25 10.44 20.05
C PHE A 41 11.58 9.95 21.46
N LYS A 42 11.45 10.83 22.45
CA LYS A 42 11.70 10.56 23.88
C LYS A 42 10.44 10.85 24.71
N ASN A 43 10.39 10.32 25.93
CA ASN A 43 9.30 10.57 26.88
C ASN A 43 7.90 10.26 26.32
N LEU A 44 7.74 9.06 25.75
CA LEU A 44 6.52 8.63 25.05
C LEU A 44 5.31 8.34 25.95
N GLY A 45 5.39 8.60 27.26
CA GLY A 45 4.37 8.17 28.23
C GLY A 45 2.98 8.77 28.02
N SER A 46 2.88 9.88 27.29
CA SER A 46 1.61 10.54 26.93
C SER A 46 1.13 10.18 25.52
N LEU A 47 1.97 9.51 24.72
CA LEU A 47 1.73 9.30 23.30
C LEU A 47 0.74 8.16 23.08
N VAL A 48 -0.37 8.47 22.39
CA VAL A 48 -1.38 7.49 21.97
C VAL A 48 -1.12 7.02 20.54
N THR A 49 -0.66 7.92 19.67
CA THR A 49 -0.41 7.58 18.25
C THR A 49 0.89 8.19 17.76
N GLY A 50 1.78 7.34 17.24
CA GLY A 50 3.02 7.74 16.58
C GLY A 50 3.14 7.13 15.20
N THR A 51 3.38 7.94 14.18
CA THR A 51 3.58 7.46 12.80
C THR A 51 4.83 8.07 12.18
N VAL A 52 5.60 7.23 11.48
CA VAL A 52 6.72 7.64 10.65
C VAL A 52 6.52 7.03 9.27
N LYS A 53 6.22 7.85 8.27
CA LYS A 53 6.11 7.44 6.87
C LYS A 53 7.39 7.84 6.15
N LEU A 54 8.16 6.86 5.71
CA LEU A 54 9.33 7.06 4.86
C LEU A 54 8.89 7.06 3.39
N ASP A 55 9.37 8.02 2.63
CA ASP A 55 9.16 8.10 1.18
C ASP A 55 10.51 7.99 0.49
N ASP A 56 11.14 6.81 0.66
CA ASP A 56 12.47 6.52 0.14
C ASP A 56 12.37 5.54 -1.05
N PRO A 57 12.70 6.00 -2.28
CA PRO A 57 12.69 5.15 -3.46
C PRO A 57 13.64 3.94 -3.38
N LEU A 58 14.79 4.08 -2.72
CA LEU A 58 15.75 2.99 -2.55
C LEU A 58 15.22 1.93 -1.60
N LEU A 59 14.55 2.37 -0.53
CA LEU A 59 13.89 1.48 0.41
C LEU A 59 12.75 0.69 -0.26
N ARG A 60 11.97 1.37 -1.13
CA ARG A 60 10.95 0.69 -1.95
C ARG A 60 11.57 -0.39 -2.83
N ALA A 61 12.64 -0.08 -3.56
CA ALA A 61 13.33 -1.05 -4.42
C ALA A 61 13.91 -2.23 -3.61
N TYR A 62 14.46 -1.96 -2.43
CA TYR A 62 14.96 -2.99 -1.51
C TYR A 62 13.84 -3.96 -1.12
N PHE A 63 12.69 -3.47 -0.67
CA PHE A 63 11.58 -4.34 -0.26
C PHE A 63 10.96 -5.14 -1.41
N HIS A 64 10.92 -4.59 -2.63
CA HIS A 64 10.44 -5.33 -3.80
C HIS A 64 11.29 -6.58 -4.09
N LYS A 65 12.62 -6.47 -3.95
CA LYS A 65 13.54 -7.60 -4.19
C LYS A 65 13.27 -8.81 -3.30
N TYR A 66 12.85 -8.62 -2.04
CA TYR A 66 12.60 -9.73 -1.11
C TYR A 66 11.23 -10.37 -1.27
N HIS A 67 10.32 -9.78 -2.06
CA HIS A 67 8.99 -10.33 -2.28
C HIS A 67 8.97 -11.33 -3.46
N GLU A 68 9.94 -11.23 -4.38
CA GLU A 68 10.01 -12.10 -5.57
C GLU A 68 10.75 -13.42 -5.30
N ASP A 69 11.57 -13.48 -4.23
CA ASP A 69 12.40 -14.65 -3.90
C ASP A 69 11.77 -15.62 -2.86
N TYR A 70 10.57 -15.33 -2.35
CA TYR A 70 9.83 -16.20 -1.43
C TYR A 70 8.54 -16.72 -2.08
N GLU A 71 8.67 -17.55 -3.12
CA GLU A 71 7.66 -18.58 -3.33
C GLU A 71 7.75 -19.55 -2.16
N PHE A 72 6.74 -19.54 -1.29
CA PHE A 72 6.55 -20.58 -0.29
C PHE A 72 6.56 -21.91 -1.04
N ALA A 73 7.63 -22.70 -0.89
CA ALA A 73 7.66 -24.06 -1.42
C ALA A 73 6.43 -24.76 -0.85
N GLN A 74 5.42 -24.96 -1.70
CA GLN A 74 4.22 -25.68 -1.32
C GLN A 74 4.69 -27.06 -0.89
N THR A 75 4.71 -27.31 0.43
CA THR A 75 4.79 -28.67 0.95
C THR A 75 3.42 -29.27 0.70
N GLY A 76 3.21 -29.70 -0.55
CA GLY A 76 2.01 -30.40 -0.95
C GLY A 76 1.98 -31.76 -0.28
N ASP A 77 1.27 -31.85 0.84
CA ASP A 77 0.72 -33.13 1.29
C ASP A 77 -0.52 -33.37 0.42
N GLU A 78 -0.27 -33.86 -0.79
CA GLU A 78 -1.30 -34.31 -1.74
C GLU A 78 -1.85 -35.68 -1.32
N ASP A 79 -2.68 -35.70 -0.27
CA ASP A 79 -3.55 -36.83 -0.01
C ASP A 79 -4.69 -36.83 -1.06
N SER A 80 -4.37 -37.39 -2.24
CA SER A 80 -5.32 -37.59 -3.34
C SER A 80 -6.29 -38.74 -3.03
N ASP A 81 -7.35 -38.43 -2.28
CA ASP A 81 -8.58 -39.21 -2.30
C ASP A 81 -9.53 -38.61 -3.35
N SER A 82 -9.48 -39.14 -4.57
CA SER A 82 -10.56 -38.90 -5.55
C SER A 82 -10.84 -40.15 -6.38
N ASP A 83 -11.79 -40.91 -5.86
CA ASP A 83 -12.64 -41.81 -6.61
C ASP A 83 -13.51 -41.03 -7.60
N SER A 84 -13.16 -41.08 -8.89
CA SER A 84 -14.19 -41.01 -9.93
C SER A 84 -13.73 -41.70 -11.21
N MET A 85 -14.40 -42.80 -11.51
CA MET A 85 -14.54 -43.28 -12.89
C MET A 85 -15.14 -42.16 -13.72
N HIS A 86 -14.60 -41.87 -14.91
CA HIS A 86 -15.36 -41.82 -16.16
C HIS A 86 -14.39 -41.76 -17.35
N THR A 87 -14.61 -42.70 -18.28
CA THR A 87 -13.83 -42.98 -19.47
C THR A 87 -14.23 -42.10 -20.65
N SER A 88 -13.24 -41.76 -21.49
CA SER A 88 -13.36 -41.49 -22.94
C SER A 88 -14.01 -40.13 -23.30
N ASP A 89 -13.68 -39.39 -24.35
CA ASP A 89 -12.78 -39.49 -25.51
C ASP A 89 -13.04 -38.18 -26.29
N GLY A 90 -11.98 -37.55 -26.81
CA GLY A 90 -12.08 -36.87 -28.11
C GLY A 90 -12.42 -35.38 -28.14
N SER A 91 -11.38 -34.56 -28.41
CA SER A 91 -11.34 -33.41 -29.36
C SER A 91 -12.58 -32.50 -29.43
N GLY A 92 -12.54 -31.25 -28.99
CA GLY A 92 -11.79 -30.15 -29.61
C GLY A 92 -12.81 -29.11 -30.12
N GLU A 93 -12.44 -27.82 -30.10
CA GLU A 93 -13.26 -26.63 -30.48
C GLU A 93 -14.23 -26.21 -29.35
N SER A 94 -14.38 -24.95 -28.91
CA SER A 94 -14.32 -23.67 -29.59
C SER A 94 -14.29 -22.52 -28.56
N SER A 95 -13.54 -21.45 -28.85
CA SER A 95 -13.88 -20.02 -28.69
C SER A 95 -14.83 -19.53 -27.59
N ASP A 96 -14.34 -18.58 -26.78
CA ASP A 96 -15.08 -17.39 -26.35
C ASP A 96 -14.14 -16.25 -25.93
N ASP A 97 -14.00 -15.29 -26.85
CA ASP A 97 -13.58 -13.91 -26.60
C ASP A 97 -14.78 -13.16 -26.01
N ALA A 98 -14.63 -12.63 -24.80
CA ALA A 98 -15.62 -11.79 -24.14
C ALA A 98 -14.89 -10.84 -23.17
N GLY A 99 -15.07 -9.53 -23.16
CA GLY A 99 -15.85 -8.64 -23.99
C GLY A 99 -15.57 -7.21 -23.51
N TYR A 100 -15.20 -6.32 -24.42
CA TYR A 100 -15.11 -4.88 -24.14
C TYR A 100 -16.45 -4.25 -24.49
N SER A 101 -17.24 -3.93 -23.47
CA SER A 101 -18.42 -3.08 -23.61
C SER A 101 -18.23 -1.87 -22.72
N SER A 102 -17.92 -0.74 -23.35
CA SER A 102 -18.02 0.59 -22.74
C SER A 102 -18.54 1.56 -23.81
N ASP A 103 -19.83 1.83 -23.69
CA ASP A 103 -20.51 3.12 -23.86
C ASP A 103 -20.68 3.68 -25.28
N ASP A 104 -21.92 3.52 -25.76
CA ASP A 104 -22.55 4.19 -26.88
C ASP A 104 -22.36 5.72 -26.88
N TYR A 105 -21.94 6.24 -28.03
CA TYR A 105 -22.14 7.64 -28.40
C TYR A 105 -23.63 7.88 -28.70
N SER A 106 -24.24 8.82 -27.99
CA SER A 106 -25.53 9.40 -28.38
C SER A 106 -25.50 10.89 -28.07
N ASP A 107 -25.29 11.70 -29.12
CA ASP A 107 -25.62 13.13 -29.13
C ASP A 107 -26.16 13.46 -30.52
N ASP A 108 -27.48 13.31 -30.67
CA ASP A 108 -28.26 13.99 -31.71
C ASP A 108 -29.18 15.00 -31.00
N ILE A 109 -28.77 16.26 -30.94
CA ILE A 109 -29.69 17.41 -30.85
C ILE A 109 -29.32 18.43 -31.93
N ASP A 110 -30.27 18.57 -32.84
CA ASP A 110 -30.43 19.50 -33.94
C ASP A 110 -30.31 20.97 -33.48
N ASN A 111 -29.57 21.80 -34.24
CA ASN A 111 -29.76 23.25 -34.18
C ASN A 111 -29.63 23.82 -35.61
N HIS A 112 -30.79 24.16 -36.19
CA HIS A 112 -30.93 24.87 -37.46
C HIS A 112 -30.25 26.25 -37.39
N ASP A 113 -29.38 26.53 -38.37
CA ASP A 113 -29.03 27.88 -38.79
C ASP A 113 -28.98 27.87 -40.32
N HIS A 114 -29.90 28.59 -40.97
CA HIS A 114 -29.85 29.32 -42.26
C HIS A 114 -31.25 29.78 -42.67
#